data_AF-A0A1Q5MA81-F1
#
_entry.id   AF-A0A1Q5MA81-F1
#
_cell.length_a   1.000
_cell.length_b   1.000
_cell.length_c   1.000
_cell.angle_alpha   90.00
_cell.angle_beta   90.00
_cell.angle_gamma   90.00
#
_symmetry.space_group_name_H-M   'P 1'
#
loop_
_entity.id
_entity.type
_entity.pdbx_description
1 polymer ?
#
loop_
_entity_poly.entity_id
_entity_poly.type
_entity_poly.pdbx_seq_one_letter_code
_entity_poly.pdbx_strand_id
1 'polypeptide(L)'
;MRMYLSSFRTGDHPERMLALLDNPADAGEVAVIANAIDALSCIERRAAVERELSALAELGLRPVELDLRAFFGRPPTHITAALARFPLIWVRGGNVFVLRHALALSG
;
A
#
# COMPACT_ATOMS: atom_id res chain seq x y z
N MET A 1 -16.63 5.30 -5.72
CA MET A 1 -15.16 5.10 -5.69
C MET A 1 -14.55 6.23 -4.86
N ARG A 2 -13.75 5.92 -3.83
CA ARG A 2 -13.08 6.90 -2.95
C ARG A 2 -11.57 6.84 -3.23
N MET A 3 -10.92 7.96 -3.52
CA MET A 3 -9.48 8.01 -3.80
C MET A 3 -8.85 9.25 -3.19
N TYR A 4 -7.64 9.07 -2.68
CA TYR A 4 -6.75 10.14 -2.23
C TYR A 4 -5.44 10.02 -3.01
N LEU A 5 -5.07 11.08 -3.72
CA LEU A 5 -3.85 11.12 -4.54
C LEU A 5 -2.94 12.20 -3.97
N SER A 6 -1.71 11.81 -3.66
CA SER A 6 -0.68 12.71 -3.13
C SER A 6 0.59 12.57 -3.95
N SER A 7 1.29 13.69 -4.15
CA SER A 7 2.55 13.72 -4.88
C SER A 7 3.72 13.17 -4.06
N PHE A 8 3.74 13.44 -2.75
CA PHE A 8 4.80 12.97 -1.86
C PHE A 8 4.22 12.51 -0.53
N ARG A 9 4.38 11.21 -0.23
CA ARG A 9 3.82 10.56 0.97
C ARG A 9 2.34 10.91 1.11
N THR A 10 1.87 11.23 2.30
CA THR A 10 0.50 11.63 2.59
C THR A 10 0.24 13.13 2.45
N GLY A 11 1.15 13.88 1.80
CA GLY A 11 1.01 15.32 1.54
C GLY A 11 0.80 16.16 2.81
N ASP A 12 0.28 17.37 2.61
CA ASP A 12 -0.02 18.31 3.71
C ASP A 12 -1.41 18.10 4.33
N HIS A 13 -2.21 17.22 3.71
CA HIS A 13 -3.61 16.96 4.10
C HIS A 13 -3.91 15.47 4.31
N PRO A 14 -3.19 14.75 5.20
CA PRO A 14 -3.45 13.34 5.51
C PRO A 14 -4.84 13.11 6.11
N GLU A 15 -5.42 14.10 6.79
CA GLU A 15 -6.76 14.04 7.36
C GLU A 15 -7.84 13.81 6.29
N ARG A 16 -7.61 14.27 5.04
CA ARG A 16 -8.52 14.01 3.93
C ARG A 16 -8.52 12.55 3.51
N MET A 17 -7.37 11.86 3.60
CA MET A 17 -7.29 10.42 3.39
C MET A 17 -8.04 9.69 4.50
N LEU A 18 -7.83 10.08 5.76
CA LEU A 18 -8.52 9.48 6.90
C LEU A 18 -10.04 9.67 6.84
N ALA A 19 -10.52 10.83 6.39
CA ALA A 19 -11.93 11.11 6.21
C ALA A 19 -12.61 10.22 5.14
N LEU A 20 -11.84 9.51 4.30
CA LEU A 20 -12.39 8.51 3.39
C LEU A 20 -12.69 7.19 4.09
N LEU A 21 -12.20 6.97 5.31
CA LEU A 21 -12.50 5.80 6.12
C LEU A 21 -13.69 6.12 7.03
N ASP A 22 -14.67 5.21 7.06
CA ASP A 22 -15.91 5.42 7.82
C ASP A 22 -15.65 5.46 9.34
N ASN A 23 -14.65 4.71 9.82
CA ASN A 23 -14.15 4.78 11.19
C ASN A 23 -12.63 4.45 11.21
N PRO A 24 -11.74 5.45 11.13
CA PRO A 24 -10.29 5.24 11.06
C PRO A 24 -9.70 4.51 12.27
N ALA A 25 -10.23 4.75 13.48
CA ALA A 25 -9.72 4.16 14.71
C ALA A 25 -10.00 2.65 14.79
N ASP A 26 -11.11 2.20 14.18
CA ASP A 26 -11.52 0.80 14.14
C ASP A 26 -11.30 0.14 12.77
N ALA A 27 -10.58 0.80 11.85
CA ALA A 27 -10.39 0.40 10.46
C ALA A 27 -9.53 -0.87 10.27
N GLY A 28 -9.37 -1.75 11.25
CA GLY A 28 -8.57 -2.97 11.07
C GLY A 28 -7.11 -2.68 10.70
N GLU A 29 -6.49 -3.59 9.94
CA GLU A 29 -5.20 -3.37 9.28
C GLU A 29 -5.42 -2.65 7.95
N VAL A 30 -4.41 -1.90 7.48
CA VAL A 30 -4.41 -1.27 6.14
C VAL A 30 -3.27 -1.85 5.30
N ALA A 31 -3.52 -2.08 4.01
CA ALA A 31 -2.52 -2.66 3.13
C ALA A 31 -1.57 -1.59 2.57
N VAL A 32 -0.28 -1.87 2.56
CA VAL A 32 0.75 -1.07 1.90
C VAL A 32 1.36 -1.87 0.75
N ILE A 33 1.15 -1.41 -0.48
CA ILE A 33 1.75 -1.99 -1.69
C ILE A 33 3.03 -1.23 -2.01
N ALA A 34 4.18 -1.87 -1.77
CA ALA A 34 5.50 -1.27 -1.92
C ALA A 34 6.21 -1.60 -3.24
N ASN A 35 5.58 -2.35 -4.14
CA ASN A 35 6.26 -2.93 -5.31
C ASN A 35 6.86 -1.91 -6.29
N ALA A 36 6.50 -0.63 -6.20
CA ALA A 36 7.14 0.45 -6.97
C ALA A 36 8.65 0.62 -6.69
N ILE A 37 9.17 0.06 -5.60
CA ILE A 37 10.62 0.10 -5.25
C ILE A 37 11.28 -1.27 -5.29
N ASP A 38 10.71 -2.26 -5.97
CA ASP A 38 11.29 -3.61 -6.06
C ASP A 38 12.64 -3.65 -6.78
N ALA A 39 13.02 -2.57 -7.48
CA ALA A 39 14.34 -2.42 -8.10
C ALA A 39 15.46 -2.03 -7.11
N LEU A 40 15.13 -1.64 -5.88
CA LEU A 40 16.13 -1.37 -4.84
C LEU A 40 16.80 -2.66 -4.35
N SER A 41 17.96 -2.54 -3.71
CA SER A 41 18.54 -3.68 -2.99
C SER A 41 17.61 -4.13 -1.85
N CYS A 42 17.77 -5.38 -1.39
CA CYS A 42 16.94 -5.93 -0.33
C CYS A 42 16.97 -5.08 0.96
N ILE A 43 18.14 -4.55 1.32
CA ILE A 43 18.32 -3.73 2.52
C ILE A 43 17.62 -2.37 2.35
N GLU A 44 17.84 -1.69 1.22
CA GLU A 44 17.23 -0.39 0.94
C GLU A 44 15.70 -0.49 0.83
N ARG A 45 15.21 -1.55 0.18
CA ARG A 45 13.77 -1.83 0.06
C ARG A 45 13.15 -2.01 1.45
N ARG A 46 13.77 -2.84 2.30
CA ARG A 46 13.28 -3.09 3.66
C ARG A 46 13.20 -1.79 4.47
N ALA A 47 14.27 -1.00 4.47
CA ALA A 47 14.30 0.28 5.18
C ALA A 47 13.27 1.28 4.61
N ALA A 48 12.98 1.24 3.31
CA ALA A 48 11.96 2.09 2.69
C ALA A 48 10.53 1.65 3.03
N VAL A 49 10.27 0.34 3.11
CA VAL A 49 8.98 -0.20 3.57
C VAL A 49 8.75 0.16 5.04
N GLU A 50 9.74 -0.08 5.91
CA GLU A 50 9.64 0.23 7.33
C GLU A 50 9.32 1.72 7.56
N ARG A 51 9.96 2.64 6.81
CA ARG A 51 9.62 4.06 6.84
C ARG A 51 8.19 4.38 6.42
N GLU A 52 7.66 3.69 5.41
CA GLU A 52 6.29 3.89 4.96
C GLU A 52 5.28 3.40 6.01
N LEU A 53 5.53 2.22 6.59
CA LEU A 53 4.71 1.65 7.65
C LEU A 53 4.72 2.58 8.88
N SER A 54 5.88 3.06 9.32
CA SER A 54 5.96 3.99 10.45
C SER A 54 5.19 5.29 10.20
N ALA A 55 5.33 5.88 9.00
CA ALA A 55 4.62 7.12 8.67
C ALA A 55 3.09 6.97 8.69
N LEU A 56 2.55 5.84 8.24
CA LEU A 56 1.11 5.57 8.34
C LEU A 56 0.67 5.23 9.77
N ALA A 57 1.52 4.56 10.53
CA ALA A 57 1.26 4.27 11.94
C ALA A 57 1.18 5.55 12.79
N GLU A 58 2.00 6.55 12.50
CA GLU A 58 1.94 7.89 13.12
C GLU A 58 0.61 8.61 12.88
N LEU A 59 -0.13 8.24 11.83
CA LEU A 59 -1.48 8.73 11.56
C LEU A 59 -2.58 7.93 12.28
N GLY A 60 -2.21 6.99 13.16
CA GLY A 60 -3.13 6.13 13.91
C GLY A 60 -3.62 4.90 13.16
N LEU A 61 -3.05 4.57 12.00
CA LEU A 61 -3.38 3.38 11.23
C LEU A 61 -2.59 2.15 11.71
N ARG A 62 -3.02 0.95 11.33
CA ARG A 62 -2.27 -0.31 11.51
C ARG A 62 -1.79 -0.85 10.16
N PRO A 63 -0.70 -0.32 9.60
CA PRO A 63 -0.26 -0.68 8.26
C PRO A 63 0.49 -2.01 8.25
N VAL A 64 0.21 -2.82 7.24
CA VAL A 64 0.94 -4.06 6.93
C VAL A 64 1.33 -4.07 5.46
N GLU A 65 2.52 -4.58 5.15
CA GLU A 65 2.94 -4.74 3.76
C GLU A 65 2.12 -5.86 3.10
N LEU A 66 1.51 -5.55 1.96
CA LEU A 66 0.95 -6.54 1.05
C LEU A 66 1.85 -6.60 -0.18
N ASP A 67 2.79 -7.54 -0.18
CA ASP A 67 3.73 -7.72 -1.28
C ASP A 67 3.06 -8.48 -2.44
N LEU A 68 2.87 -7.79 -3.57
CA LEU A 68 2.24 -8.37 -4.76
C LEU A 68 3.00 -9.58 -5.33
N ARG A 69 4.31 -9.69 -5.05
CA ARG A 69 5.14 -10.82 -5.51
C ARG A 69 4.65 -12.16 -4.98
N ALA A 70 4.00 -12.18 -3.82
CA ALA A 70 3.40 -13.39 -3.26
C ALA A 70 2.24 -13.94 -4.12
N PHE A 71 1.68 -13.13 -5.02
CA PHE A 71 0.53 -13.45 -5.86
C PHE A 71 0.88 -13.69 -7.33
N PHE A 72 2.16 -13.56 -7.71
CA PHE A 72 2.56 -13.73 -9.10
C PHE A 72 2.23 -15.12 -9.63
N GLY A 73 1.55 -15.17 -10.79
CA GLY A 73 1.12 -16.42 -11.43
C GLY A 73 0.03 -17.18 -10.67
N ARG A 74 -0.54 -16.61 -9.59
CA ARG A 74 -1.70 -17.18 -8.90
C ARG A 74 -3.00 -16.73 -9.56
N PRO A 75 -4.13 -17.44 -9.33
CA PRO A 75 -5.43 -16.99 -9.81
C PRO A 75 -5.78 -15.58 -9.27
N PRO A 76 -6.34 -14.66 -10.08
CA PRO A 76 -6.68 -13.29 -9.66
C PRO A 76 -7.65 -13.20 -8.47
N THR A 77 -8.40 -14.26 -8.21
CA THR A 77 -9.26 -14.39 -7.04
C THR A 77 -8.48 -14.32 -5.72
N HIS A 78 -7.20 -14.71 -5.70
CA HIS A 78 -6.37 -14.67 -4.50
C HIS A 78 -6.03 -13.24 -4.09
N ILE A 79 -5.58 -12.39 -5.02
CA ILE A 79 -5.27 -11.00 -4.73
C ILE A 79 -6.56 -10.22 -4.42
N THR A 80 -7.64 -10.50 -5.13
CA THR A 80 -8.98 -9.93 -4.84
C THR A 80 -9.41 -10.23 -3.41
N ALA A 81 -9.32 -11.50 -2.98
CA ALA A 81 -9.68 -11.90 -1.62
C ALA A 81 -8.76 -11.29 -0.56
N ALA A 82 -7.47 -11.13 -0.85
CA ALA A 82 -6.53 -10.49 0.07
C ALA A 82 -6.85 -9.00 0.25
N LEU A 83 -7.02 -8.27 -0.86
CA LEU A 83 -7.31 -6.83 -0.85
C LEU A 83 -8.66 -6.50 -0.20
N ALA A 84 -9.67 -7.35 -0.36
CA ALA A 84 -11.01 -7.15 0.21
C ALA A 84 -11.05 -7.11 1.75
N ARG A 85 -9.98 -7.56 2.42
CA ARG A 85 -9.86 -7.54 3.89
C ARG A 85 -9.46 -6.17 4.44
N PHE A 86 -8.92 -5.29 3.60
CA PHE A 86 -8.37 -4.01 4.02
C PHE A 86 -9.34 -2.88 3.66
N PRO A 87 -9.71 -2.00 4.60
CA PRO A 87 -10.53 -0.84 4.29
C PRO A 87 -9.74 0.29 3.60
N LEU A 88 -8.41 0.21 3.60
CA LEU A 88 -7.51 1.10 2.87
C LEU A 88 -6.41 0.29 2.19
N ILE A 89 -6.12 0.65 0.94
CA ILE A 89 -4.96 0.20 0.19
C ILE A 89 -4.12 1.44 -0.13
N TRP A 90 -2.93 1.53 0.47
CA TRP A 90 -1.95 2.55 0.20
C TRP A 90 -0.94 2.05 -0.83
N VAL A 91 -0.90 2.70 -1.99
CA VAL A 91 0.09 2.40 -3.04
C VAL A 91 1.16 3.48 -3.00
N ARG A 92 2.33 3.15 -2.49
CA ARG A 92 3.42 4.12 -2.36
C ARG A 92 4.12 4.40 -3.69
N GLY A 93 4.71 5.59 -3.78
CA GLY A 93 5.46 6.04 -4.95
C GLY A 93 6.77 5.26 -5.18
N GLY A 94 7.33 5.44 -6.38
CA GLY A 94 8.55 4.79 -6.85
C GLY A 94 8.58 4.74 -8.37
N ASN A 95 9.12 3.66 -8.93
CA ASN A 95 9.09 3.43 -10.37
C ASN A 95 7.73 2.87 -10.80
N VAL A 96 6.97 3.67 -11.54
CA VAL A 96 5.61 3.31 -12.01
C VAL A 96 5.62 2.13 -12.98
N PHE A 97 6.68 1.93 -13.77
CA PHE A 97 6.77 0.79 -14.69
C PHE A 97 6.96 -0.53 -13.93
N VAL A 98 7.80 -0.52 -12.88
CA VAL A 98 7.98 -1.67 -11.98
C VAL A 98 6.66 -2.01 -11.28
N LEU A 99 5.98 -0.98 -10.74
CA LEU A 99 4.65 -1.16 -10.13
C LEU A 99 3.64 -1.74 -11.12
N ARG A 100 3.55 -1.17 -12.33
CA ARG A 100 2.61 -1.62 -13.37
C ARG A 100 2.85 -3.08 -13.77
N HIS A 101 4.12 -3.48 -13.82
CA HIS A 101 4.51 -4.86 -14.08
C HIS A 101 4.10 -5.80 -12.94
N ALA A 102 4.36 -5.42 -11.68
CA ALA A 102 3.94 -6.20 -10.52
C ALA A 102 2.41 -6.39 -10.47
N LEU A 103 1.65 -5.31 -10.71
CA LEU A 103 0.19 -5.37 -10.80
C LEU A 103 -0.30 -6.32 -11.90
N ALA A 104 0.35 -6.32 -13.08
CA ALA A 104 -0.01 -7.21 -14.17
C ALA A 104 0.27 -8.69 -13.85
N LEU A 105 1.32 -8.98 -13.07
CA LEU A 105 1.67 -10.35 -12.69
C LEU A 105 0.82 -10.89 -11.54
N SER A 106 0.28 -10.02 -10.67
CA SER A 106 -0.50 -10.43 -9.50
C SER A 106 -1.98 -10.73 -9.78
N GLY A 107 -2.51 -10.32 -10.93
CA GLY A 107 -3.91 -10.49 -11.31
C GLY A 107 -4.65 -9.17 -11.44
#